data_AF-A0A0P9CXF4-F1
#
_entry.id   AF-A0A0P9CXF4-F1
#
_cell.length_a   1.000
_cell.length_b   1.000
_cell.length_c   1.000
_cell.angle_alpha   90.00
_cell.angle_beta   90.00
_cell.angle_gamma   90.00
#
_symmetry.space_group_name_H-M   'P 1'
#
loop_
_entity.id
_entity.type
_entity.pdbx_description
1 polymer ?
#
loop_
_entity_poly.entity_id
_entity_poly.type
_entity_poly.pdbx_seq_one_letter_code
_entity_poly.pdbx_strand_id
1 'polypeptide(L)'
;MESKRLRVGVIGAGVGEMHLAGYSKLPRVDIAALAGLDDDRVRRVAAQYSVPQTFREYADLPVSRRADNGGVHINSGITNHAAYLVAQAISKEKMEQIYYRTLTQYLSPESDFYDAARATVRSAQELYGQAEVTAVQNAFREVGIDVGGSDNVPAPQQEPTPSGGTAPPPSSPQLPAGCTDVIVNGTFEQNGGWTEEAQGASIIDPELPHTGKRSAWLGGSDQETVQYIYQDVRLPANATSVQLSYYRLIHKELSGLLGIIAEDAKFSVLIANTSGDVQATVEELSSAQGDDAWKQARFSINKFAGKSVRLVFAAENPRGNISSLFVDDVSMAVCTSNAAPNTPAPAPAPSQATGISIEGTISDVNTGRGIEGAEVYFMKAGLSASDAAADDSLTRDEVLTSGVTDADGYY
;
A
#
# COMPACT_ATOMS: atom_id res chain seq x y z
N MET A 1 -16.07 -19.50 37.59
CA MET A 1 -15.96 -18.98 36.22
C MET A 1 -15.54 -20.13 35.34
N GLU A 2 -16.37 -20.56 34.39
CA GLU A 2 -15.93 -21.58 33.42
C GLU A 2 -14.84 -21.01 32.53
N SER A 3 -13.69 -21.68 32.45
CA SER A 3 -12.61 -21.25 31.57
C SER A 3 -12.98 -21.56 30.12
N LYS A 4 -13.16 -20.51 29.31
CA LYS A 4 -13.53 -20.61 27.88
C LYS A 4 -12.68 -21.68 27.18
N ARG A 5 -13.34 -22.58 26.45
CA ARG A 5 -12.71 -23.62 25.60
C ARG A 5 -12.30 -23.00 24.26
N LEU A 6 -11.18 -23.46 23.71
CA LEU A 6 -10.62 -22.96 22.46
C LEU A 6 -11.24 -23.72 21.29
N ARG A 7 -11.96 -23.02 20.40
CA ARG A 7 -12.53 -23.63 19.19
C ARG A 7 -11.48 -23.60 18.08
N VAL A 8 -11.21 -24.74 17.46
CA VAL A 8 -10.16 -24.91 16.44
C VAL A 8 -10.76 -25.53 15.18
N GLY A 9 -10.52 -24.90 14.02
CA GLY A 9 -10.76 -25.50 12.71
C GLY A 9 -9.45 -26.09 12.16
N VAL A 10 -9.54 -27.16 11.37
CA VAL A 10 -8.37 -27.79 10.72
C VAL A 10 -8.61 -27.89 9.23
N ILE A 11 -7.62 -27.45 8.44
CA ILE A 11 -7.66 -27.46 6.98
C ILE A 11 -6.74 -28.57 6.46
N GLY A 12 -7.26 -29.37 5.53
CA GLY A 12 -6.58 -30.50 4.93
C GLY A 12 -6.59 -31.75 5.81
N ALA A 13 -7.51 -32.68 5.52
CA ALA A 13 -7.53 -34.01 6.14
C ALA A 13 -6.28 -34.89 5.87
N GLY A 14 -5.28 -34.36 5.15
CA GLY A 14 -3.95 -34.95 4.91
C GLY A 14 -3.03 -34.89 6.14
N VAL A 15 -2.07 -33.97 6.14
CA VAL A 15 -1.16 -33.73 7.27
C VAL A 15 -1.92 -33.22 8.51
N GLY A 16 -3.03 -32.49 8.31
CA GLY A 16 -3.91 -31.96 9.35
C GLY A 16 -4.48 -33.03 10.30
N GLU A 17 -4.60 -34.28 9.85
CA GLU A 17 -5.10 -35.40 10.64
C GLU A 17 -4.24 -35.66 11.89
N MET A 18 -2.92 -35.46 11.80
CA MET A 18 -2.01 -35.62 12.95
C MET A 18 -2.26 -34.55 14.02
N HIS A 19 -2.69 -33.35 13.63
CA HIS A 19 -3.04 -32.28 14.56
C HIS A 19 -4.37 -32.57 15.28
N LEU A 20 -5.35 -33.17 14.60
CA LEU A 20 -6.60 -33.64 15.23
C LEU A 20 -6.34 -34.68 16.34
N ALA A 21 -5.41 -35.61 16.10
CA ALA A 21 -4.98 -36.61 17.09
C ALA A 21 -4.24 -36.01 18.31
N GLY A 22 -3.72 -34.79 18.20
CA GLY A 22 -3.20 -33.99 19.30
C GLY A 22 -4.31 -33.21 20.02
N TYR A 23 -5.10 -32.43 19.28
CA TYR A 23 -6.14 -31.56 19.82
C TYR A 23 -7.24 -32.31 20.56
N SER A 24 -7.64 -33.49 20.08
CA SER A 24 -8.62 -34.36 20.75
C SER A 24 -8.21 -34.84 22.16
N LYS A 25 -6.93 -34.74 22.52
CA LYS A 25 -6.40 -35.09 23.85
C LYS A 25 -6.34 -33.89 24.81
N LEU A 26 -6.61 -32.67 24.33
CA LEU A 26 -6.52 -31.45 25.12
C LEU A 26 -7.89 -31.13 25.77
N PRO A 27 -8.01 -31.14 27.11
CA PRO A 27 -9.31 -31.06 27.80
C PRO A 27 -10.03 -29.70 27.69
N ARG A 28 -9.43 -28.72 27.01
CA ARG A 28 -9.94 -27.36 26.80
C ARG A 28 -10.05 -26.96 25.33
N VAL A 29 -9.91 -27.90 24.39
CA VAL A 29 -10.03 -27.65 22.94
C VAL A 29 -11.28 -28.31 22.39
N ASP A 30 -12.00 -27.61 21.52
CA ASP A 30 -13.15 -28.09 20.78
C ASP A 30 -12.85 -28.01 19.28
N ILE A 31 -12.78 -29.16 18.61
CA ILE A 31 -12.57 -29.21 17.16
C ILE A 31 -13.90 -28.85 16.49
N ALA A 32 -13.95 -27.68 15.86
CA ALA A 32 -15.21 -27.06 15.43
C ALA A 32 -15.54 -27.30 13.94
N ALA A 33 -14.52 -27.50 13.09
CA ALA A 33 -14.68 -27.72 11.66
C ALA A 33 -13.47 -28.49 11.08
N LEU A 34 -13.72 -29.24 10.00
CA LEU A 34 -12.69 -29.90 9.19
C LEU A 34 -12.95 -29.62 7.71
N ALA A 35 -11.89 -29.19 7.02
CA ALA A 35 -11.88 -28.81 5.61
C ALA A 35 -10.92 -29.71 4.81
N GLY A 36 -11.16 -29.87 3.50
CA GLY A 36 -10.25 -30.61 2.61
C GLY A 36 -10.88 -31.06 1.30
N LEU A 37 -10.03 -31.26 0.28
CA LEU A 37 -10.41 -31.54 -1.11
C LEU A 37 -10.78 -33.00 -1.41
N ASP A 38 -10.52 -33.93 -0.49
CA ASP A 38 -10.89 -35.34 -0.60
C ASP A 38 -12.13 -35.57 0.27
N ASP A 39 -13.31 -35.47 -0.35
CA ASP A 39 -14.63 -35.58 0.28
C ASP A 39 -14.77 -36.83 1.15
N ASP A 40 -14.30 -37.98 0.66
CA ASP A 40 -14.40 -39.25 1.38
C ASP A 40 -13.43 -39.29 2.56
N ARG A 41 -12.23 -38.71 2.44
CA ARG A 41 -11.30 -38.58 3.56
C ARG A 41 -11.78 -37.57 4.60
N VAL A 42 -12.33 -36.42 4.19
CA VAL A 42 -12.92 -35.44 5.09
C VAL A 42 -14.09 -36.06 5.86
N ARG A 43 -15.00 -36.78 5.19
CA ARG A 43 -16.10 -37.49 5.86
C ARG A 43 -15.60 -38.54 6.86
N ARG A 44 -14.62 -39.38 6.49
CA ARG A 44 -14.03 -40.38 7.41
C ARG A 44 -13.39 -39.72 8.64
N VAL A 45 -12.57 -38.70 8.43
CA VAL A 45 -11.81 -38.04 9.51
C VAL A 45 -12.72 -37.16 10.39
N ALA A 46 -13.73 -36.49 9.82
CA ALA A 46 -14.73 -35.76 10.59
C ALA A 46 -15.53 -36.68 11.52
N ALA A 47 -15.94 -37.86 11.02
CA ALA A 47 -16.59 -38.89 11.84
C ALA A 47 -15.68 -39.44 12.94
N GLN A 48 -14.39 -39.68 12.64
CA GLN A 48 -13.40 -40.20 13.59
C GLN A 48 -13.14 -39.25 14.78
N TYR A 49 -13.20 -37.93 14.57
CA TYR A 49 -12.93 -36.92 15.59
C TYR A 49 -14.18 -36.15 16.05
N SER A 50 -15.38 -36.64 15.74
CA SER A 50 -16.67 -36.04 16.10
C SER A 50 -16.81 -34.55 15.70
N VAL A 51 -16.28 -34.20 14.53
CA VAL A 51 -16.28 -32.82 14.03
C VAL A 51 -17.67 -32.46 13.51
N PRO A 52 -18.34 -31.42 14.05
CA PRO A 52 -19.78 -31.22 13.84
C PRO A 52 -20.14 -30.61 12.48
N GLN A 53 -19.17 -30.12 11.71
CA GLN A 53 -19.39 -29.42 10.44
C GLN A 53 -18.28 -29.75 9.43
N THR A 54 -18.68 -30.01 8.18
CA THR A 54 -17.82 -30.19 7.00
C THR A 54 -18.35 -29.30 5.88
N PHE A 55 -17.49 -28.48 5.27
CA PHE A 55 -17.90 -27.46 4.30
C PHE A 55 -17.34 -27.73 2.90
N ARG A 56 -18.05 -27.24 1.87
CA ARG A 56 -17.52 -27.05 0.50
C ARG A 56 -17.30 -25.56 0.16
N GLU A 57 -17.14 -24.77 1.21
CA GLU A 57 -16.30 -23.55 1.28
C GLU A 57 -16.74 -22.28 0.51
N TYR A 58 -17.99 -21.84 0.65
CA TYR A 58 -18.30 -20.40 0.54
C TYR A 58 -18.30 -19.74 1.92
N ALA A 59 -17.42 -18.77 2.10
CA ALA A 59 -17.32 -17.91 3.27
C ALA A 59 -17.98 -16.55 2.97
N ASP A 60 -19.22 -16.39 3.44
CA ASP A 60 -19.93 -15.11 3.46
C ASP A 60 -19.30 -14.19 4.51
N LEU A 61 -18.41 -13.31 4.04
CA LEU A 61 -17.63 -12.40 4.87
C LEU A 61 -17.94 -10.94 4.53
N PRO A 62 -17.86 -10.00 5.49
CA PRO A 62 -18.04 -8.58 5.20
C PRO A 62 -17.05 -8.08 4.15
N VAL A 63 -17.54 -7.35 3.14
CA VAL A 63 -16.71 -6.70 2.11
C VAL A 63 -15.85 -5.62 2.77
N SER A 64 -14.67 -6.03 3.25
CA SER A 64 -13.73 -5.21 4.01
C SER A 64 -12.36 -5.88 4.03
N ARG A 65 -11.27 -5.11 4.03
CA ARG A 65 -9.90 -5.64 3.97
C ARG A 65 -9.56 -6.62 5.09
N ARG A 66 -10.04 -6.34 6.31
CA ARG A 66 -9.91 -7.22 7.49
C ARG A 66 -10.63 -8.57 7.38
N ALA A 67 -11.58 -8.68 6.47
CA ALA A 67 -12.28 -9.92 6.15
C ALA A 67 -12.07 -10.27 4.66
N ASP A 68 -10.85 -10.03 4.16
CA ASP A 68 -10.38 -10.50 2.86
C ASP A 68 -11.26 -10.00 1.70
N ASN A 69 -11.69 -8.73 1.75
CA ASN A 69 -12.59 -8.09 0.79
C ASN A 69 -13.90 -8.86 0.52
N GLY A 70 -14.37 -9.66 1.48
CA GLY A 70 -15.48 -10.62 1.27
C GLY A 70 -15.00 -12.06 1.06
N GLY A 71 -13.84 -12.41 1.59
CA GLY A 71 -13.23 -13.73 1.45
C GLY A 71 -12.67 -14.02 0.06
N VAL A 72 -12.11 -13.05 -0.68
CA VAL A 72 -11.65 -13.27 -2.06
C VAL A 72 -10.54 -14.32 -2.16
N HIS A 73 -9.56 -14.31 -1.27
CA HIS A 73 -8.51 -15.34 -1.23
C HIS A 73 -9.03 -16.66 -0.64
N ILE A 74 -9.95 -16.63 0.32
CA ILE A 74 -10.60 -17.82 0.90
C ILE A 74 -11.47 -18.54 -0.16
N ASN A 75 -12.40 -17.81 -0.77
CA ASN A 75 -13.39 -18.32 -1.73
C ASN A 75 -12.75 -18.66 -3.09
N SER A 76 -11.54 -18.18 -3.39
CA SER A 76 -10.77 -18.61 -4.58
C SER A 76 -10.54 -20.13 -4.65
N GLY A 77 -10.57 -20.83 -3.50
CA GLY A 77 -10.47 -22.29 -3.44
C GLY A 77 -11.52 -23.02 -4.29
N ILE A 78 -12.74 -22.47 -4.37
CA ILE A 78 -13.85 -23.01 -5.17
C ILE A 78 -13.46 -23.06 -6.66
N THR A 79 -13.08 -21.92 -7.24
CA THR A 79 -12.77 -21.82 -8.67
C THR A 79 -11.44 -22.49 -9.03
N ASN A 80 -10.46 -22.47 -8.12
CA ASN A 80 -9.21 -23.21 -8.25
C ASN A 80 -9.44 -24.74 -8.29
N HIS A 81 -10.34 -25.28 -7.46
CA HIS A 81 -10.66 -26.71 -7.49
C HIS A 81 -11.42 -27.11 -8.76
N ALA A 82 -12.35 -26.27 -9.24
CA ALA A 82 -13.01 -26.48 -10.53
C ALA A 82 -11.97 -26.52 -11.67
N ALA A 83 -11.04 -25.57 -11.73
CA ALA A 83 -9.97 -25.55 -12.74
C ALA A 83 -9.07 -26.80 -12.69
N TYR A 84 -8.73 -27.28 -11.49
CA TYR A 84 -8.00 -28.54 -11.30
C TYR A 84 -8.77 -29.74 -11.88
N LEU A 85 -10.07 -29.86 -11.59
CA LEU A 85 -10.90 -30.95 -12.09
C LEU A 85 -11.07 -30.90 -13.62
N VAL A 86 -11.18 -29.70 -14.21
CA VAL A 86 -11.15 -29.53 -15.68
C VAL A 86 -9.82 -30.01 -16.25
N ALA A 87 -8.68 -29.57 -15.69
CA ALA A 87 -7.36 -29.99 -16.16
C ALA A 87 -7.14 -31.51 -16.06
N GLN A 88 -7.65 -32.15 -15.00
CA GLN A 88 -7.61 -33.60 -14.82
C GLN A 88 -8.48 -34.35 -15.85
N ALA A 89 -9.60 -33.76 -16.28
CA ALA A 89 -10.52 -34.38 -17.23
C ALA A 89 -10.13 -34.21 -18.70
N ILE A 90 -9.54 -33.07 -19.09
CA ILE A 90 -9.31 -32.71 -20.51
C ILE A 90 -7.90 -32.22 -20.85
N SER A 91 -6.94 -32.39 -19.94
CA SER A 91 -5.57 -31.84 -19.97
C SER A 91 -5.45 -30.37 -19.60
N LYS A 92 -4.26 -30.02 -19.11
CA LYS A 92 -3.88 -28.67 -18.69
C LYS A 92 -3.95 -27.69 -19.86
N GLU A 93 -3.46 -28.09 -21.03
CA GLU A 93 -3.32 -27.23 -22.21
C GLU A 93 -4.69 -26.78 -22.74
N LYS A 94 -5.70 -27.66 -22.69
CA LYS A 94 -7.08 -27.30 -23.03
C LYS A 94 -7.72 -26.42 -21.96
N MET A 95 -7.52 -26.75 -20.69
CA MET A 95 -8.00 -25.96 -19.56
C MET A 95 -7.47 -24.51 -19.65
N GLU A 96 -6.17 -24.30 -19.90
CA GLU A 96 -5.56 -22.98 -20.04
C GLU A 96 -6.21 -22.15 -21.17
N GLN A 97 -6.46 -22.74 -22.33
CA GLN A 97 -7.12 -22.04 -23.45
C GLN A 97 -8.58 -21.66 -23.12
N ILE A 98 -9.32 -22.55 -22.45
CA ILE A 98 -10.70 -22.30 -22.01
C ILE A 98 -10.76 -21.19 -20.97
N TYR A 99 -9.93 -21.25 -19.92
CA TYR A 99 -9.93 -20.24 -18.86
C TYR A 99 -9.39 -18.89 -19.33
N TYR A 100 -8.39 -18.86 -20.22
CA TYR A 100 -7.91 -17.62 -20.82
C TYR A 100 -8.99 -16.95 -21.69
N ARG A 101 -9.71 -17.72 -22.51
CA ARG A 101 -10.86 -17.20 -23.28
C ARG A 101 -11.98 -16.71 -22.37
N THR A 102 -12.26 -17.44 -21.29
CA THR A 102 -13.26 -17.07 -20.28
C THR A 102 -12.97 -15.69 -19.71
N LEU A 103 -11.76 -15.50 -19.16
CA LEU A 103 -11.32 -14.26 -18.55
C LEU A 103 -11.30 -13.08 -19.54
N THR A 104 -10.81 -13.30 -20.77
CA THR A 104 -10.54 -12.20 -21.71
C THR A 104 -11.71 -11.84 -22.63
N GLN A 105 -12.79 -12.63 -22.68
CA GLN A 105 -13.89 -12.44 -23.66
C GLN A 105 -15.29 -12.43 -23.04
N TYR A 106 -15.47 -12.87 -21.79
CA TYR A 106 -16.80 -13.06 -21.22
C TYR A 106 -17.00 -12.55 -19.79
N LEU A 107 -15.95 -12.38 -18.98
CA LEU A 107 -16.10 -11.83 -17.63
C LEU A 107 -16.10 -10.29 -17.64
N SER A 108 -16.92 -9.71 -16.76
CA SER A 108 -16.95 -8.28 -16.42
C SER A 108 -16.54 -8.06 -14.96
N PRO A 109 -16.30 -6.81 -14.51
CA PRO A 109 -16.00 -6.51 -13.11
C PRO A 109 -17.07 -6.99 -12.09
N GLU A 110 -18.31 -7.23 -12.54
CA GLU A 110 -19.45 -7.65 -11.73
C GLU A 110 -19.75 -9.16 -11.78
N SER A 111 -18.97 -9.94 -12.51
CA SER A 111 -19.25 -11.38 -12.75
C SER A 111 -19.13 -12.24 -11.49
N ASP A 112 -20.16 -13.05 -11.20
CA ASP A 112 -20.17 -13.98 -10.07
C ASP A 112 -19.65 -15.39 -10.43
N PHE A 113 -19.69 -16.32 -9.47
CA PHE A 113 -19.26 -17.71 -9.68
C PHE A 113 -20.12 -18.49 -10.69
N TYR A 114 -21.42 -18.17 -10.81
CA TYR A 114 -22.28 -18.75 -11.83
C TYR A 114 -22.02 -18.14 -13.21
N ASP A 115 -21.72 -16.84 -13.30
CA ASP A 115 -21.26 -16.21 -14.55
C ASP A 115 -19.94 -16.84 -15.02
N ALA A 116 -18.96 -16.98 -14.12
CA ALA A 116 -17.70 -17.63 -14.42
C ALA A 116 -17.89 -19.08 -14.91
N ALA A 117 -18.72 -19.87 -14.23
CA ALA A 117 -19.02 -21.24 -14.65
C ALA A 117 -19.70 -21.29 -16.03
N ARG A 118 -20.71 -20.44 -16.28
CA ARG A 118 -21.42 -20.36 -17.57
C ARG A 118 -20.50 -19.91 -18.72
N ALA A 119 -19.64 -18.91 -18.47
CA ALA A 119 -18.64 -18.42 -19.43
C ALA A 119 -17.54 -19.45 -19.72
N THR A 120 -17.17 -20.27 -18.73
CA THR A 120 -16.21 -21.38 -18.93
C THR A 120 -16.82 -22.48 -19.80
N VAL A 121 -18.09 -22.82 -19.59
CA VAL A 121 -18.83 -23.76 -20.45
C VAL A 121 -18.94 -23.22 -21.89
N ARG A 122 -19.24 -21.93 -22.06
CA ARG A 122 -19.26 -21.27 -23.38
C ARG A 122 -17.90 -21.36 -24.09
N SER A 123 -16.82 -21.07 -23.37
CA SER A 123 -15.46 -21.12 -23.91
C SER A 123 -15.07 -22.55 -24.34
N ALA A 124 -15.46 -23.58 -23.58
CA ALA A 124 -15.27 -24.98 -23.97
C ALA A 124 -16.06 -25.37 -25.22
N GLN A 125 -17.31 -24.87 -25.35
CA GLN A 125 -18.17 -25.13 -26.50
C GLN A 125 -17.66 -24.47 -27.79
N GLU A 126 -17.06 -23.27 -27.71
CA GLU A 126 -16.54 -22.56 -28.89
C GLU A 126 -15.14 -23.01 -29.32
N LEU A 127 -14.30 -23.45 -28.38
CA LEU A 127 -12.94 -23.92 -28.67
C LEU A 127 -12.89 -25.41 -29.06
N TYR A 128 -13.77 -26.24 -28.49
CA TYR A 128 -13.72 -27.70 -28.61
C TYR A 128 -15.12 -28.32 -28.83
N GLY A 129 -15.48 -29.38 -28.10
CA GLY A 129 -16.74 -30.09 -28.31
C GLY A 129 -17.39 -30.60 -27.03
N GLN A 130 -18.34 -31.51 -27.20
CA GLN A 130 -19.21 -31.97 -26.11
C GLN A 130 -18.45 -32.63 -24.94
N ALA A 131 -17.28 -33.21 -25.18
CA ALA A 131 -16.46 -33.83 -24.14
C ALA A 131 -15.93 -32.76 -23.16
N GLU A 132 -15.36 -31.67 -23.69
CA GLU A 132 -14.86 -30.55 -22.89
C GLU A 132 -15.98 -29.78 -22.19
N VAL A 133 -17.11 -29.57 -22.86
CA VAL A 133 -18.34 -29.01 -22.26
C VAL A 133 -18.79 -29.83 -21.05
N THR A 134 -18.88 -31.15 -21.21
CA THR A 134 -19.30 -32.07 -20.14
C THR A 134 -18.29 -32.10 -18.98
N ALA A 135 -16.98 -32.04 -19.28
CA ALA A 135 -15.94 -31.98 -18.27
C ALA A 135 -16.03 -30.71 -17.40
N VAL A 136 -16.20 -29.54 -18.04
CA VAL A 136 -16.39 -28.26 -17.34
C VAL A 136 -17.67 -28.26 -16.49
N GLN A 137 -18.79 -28.72 -17.03
CA GLN A 137 -20.05 -28.83 -16.28
C GLN A 137 -19.94 -29.76 -15.07
N ASN A 138 -19.22 -30.88 -15.20
CA ASN A 138 -19.01 -31.80 -14.08
C ASN A 138 -18.06 -31.21 -13.03
N ALA A 139 -17.00 -30.52 -13.45
CA ALA A 139 -16.05 -29.86 -12.55
C ALA A 139 -16.68 -28.71 -11.74
N PHE A 140 -17.63 -27.97 -12.31
CA PHE A 140 -18.40 -26.94 -11.60
C PHE A 140 -19.59 -27.50 -10.80
N ARG A 141 -20.06 -28.73 -11.07
CA ARG A 141 -21.06 -29.43 -10.22
C ARG A 141 -20.40 -30.14 -9.03
N GLU A 142 -19.17 -30.65 -9.20
CA GLU A 142 -18.18 -30.61 -8.12
C GLU A 142 -17.92 -29.16 -7.70
N VAL A 143 -17.29 -28.88 -6.55
CA VAL A 143 -17.32 -27.53 -5.92
C VAL A 143 -18.73 -27.05 -5.50
N GLY A 144 -19.73 -26.95 -6.40
CA GLY A 144 -21.15 -26.78 -6.04
C GLY A 144 -21.98 -25.80 -6.87
N ILE A 145 -21.54 -25.44 -8.08
CA ILE A 145 -22.11 -24.44 -8.98
C ILE A 145 -22.77 -25.14 -10.17
N ASP A 146 -24.02 -25.61 -10.02
CA ASP A 146 -24.72 -26.24 -11.15
C ASP A 146 -25.31 -25.18 -12.10
N VAL A 147 -24.72 -25.09 -13.30
CA VAL A 147 -25.20 -24.21 -14.39
C VAL A 147 -26.25 -24.86 -15.29
N GLY A 148 -26.67 -26.10 -14.97
CA GLY A 148 -27.57 -26.91 -15.78
C GLY A 148 -26.86 -27.65 -16.92
N GLY A 149 -27.65 -28.26 -17.81
CA GLY A 149 -27.16 -28.92 -19.02
C GLY A 149 -26.58 -27.95 -20.04
N SER A 150 -26.16 -28.46 -21.20
CA SER A 150 -25.54 -27.71 -22.32
C SER A 150 -26.34 -26.51 -22.85
N ASP A 151 -27.60 -26.40 -22.47
CA ASP A 151 -28.58 -25.54 -23.13
C ASP A 151 -28.81 -24.22 -22.36
N ASN A 152 -28.32 -24.12 -21.12
CA ASN A 152 -28.41 -22.93 -20.26
C ASN A 152 -27.14 -22.06 -20.30
N VAL A 153 -26.58 -21.85 -21.49
CA VAL A 153 -25.43 -20.98 -21.71
C VAL A 153 -25.90 -19.59 -22.14
N PRO A 154 -25.65 -18.51 -21.37
CA PRO A 154 -26.02 -17.16 -21.75
C PRO A 154 -25.36 -16.78 -23.09
N ALA A 155 -26.09 -16.03 -23.91
CA ALA A 155 -25.48 -15.31 -25.01
C ALA A 155 -24.48 -14.27 -24.46
N PRO A 156 -23.44 -13.87 -25.23
CA PRO A 156 -22.53 -12.81 -24.80
C PRO A 156 -23.33 -11.57 -24.41
N GLN A 157 -23.11 -11.06 -23.19
CA GLN A 157 -23.58 -9.73 -22.86
C GLN A 157 -22.79 -8.75 -23.73
N GLN A 158 -23.48 -8.05 -24.63
CA GLN A 158 -22.92 -6.85 -25.24
C GLN A 158 -22.66 -5.85 -24.13
N GLU A 159 -21.50 -5.18 -24.17
CA GLU A 159 -21.12 -4.18 -23.18
C GLU A 159 -22.29 -3.24 -22.88
N PRO A 160 -22.73 -3.11 -21.60
CA PRO A 160 -23.62 -2.02 -21.25
C PRO A 160 -22.89 -0.71 -21.55
N THR A 161 -23.42 0.06 -22.50
CA THR A 161 -22.95 1.41 -22.79
C THR A 161 -22.86 2.17 -21.47
N PRO A 162 -21.71 2.78 -21.09
CA PRO A 162 -21.44 3.15 -19.71
C PRO A 162 -22.51 4.07 -19.13
N SER A 163 -23.39 3.50 -18.31
CA SER A 163 -24.45 4.23 -17.62
C SER A 163 -23.82 5.02 -16.49
N GLY A 164 -23.75 6.34 -16.66
CA GLY A 164 -23.07 7.25 -15.75
C GLY A 164 -23.66 7.28 -14.35
N GLY A 165 -23.21 6.37 -13.50
CA GLY A 165 -23.24 6.52 -12.05
C GLY A 165 -22.18 7.52 -11.63
N THR A 166 -22.47 8.81 -11.70
CA THR A 166 -21.61 9.82 -11.08
C THR A 166 -21.65 9.63 -9.57
N ALA A 167 -20.58 9.08 -9.00
CA ALA A 167 -20.15 9.51 -7.68
C ALA A 167 -20.13 11.05 -7.68
N PRO A 168 -20.57 11.73 -6.61
CA PRO A 168 -20.55 13.18 -6.56
C PRO A 168 -19.15 13.66 -6.92
N PRO A 169 -18.98 14.63 -7.85
CA PRO A 169 -17.66 15.14 -8.17
C PRO A 169 -16.99 15.59 -6.88
N PRO A 170 -15.74 15.18 -6.60
CA PRO A 170 -15.10 15.46 -5.33
C PRO A 170 -15.14 16.96 -5.09
N SER A 171 -15.76 17.37 -3.99
CA SER A 171 -15.79 18.77 -3.58
C SER A 171 -14.38 19.13 -3.14
N SER A 172 -13.58 19.64 -4.08
CA SER A 172 -12.27 20.20 -3.77
C SER A 172 -12.43 21.20 -2.63
N PRO A 173 -11.69 21.07 -1.51
CA PRO A 173 -11.83 21.96 -0.38
C PRO A 173 -11.59 23.40 -0.85
N GLN A 174 -12.64 24.22 -0.87
CA GLN A 174 -12.53 25.57 -1.40
C GLN A 174 -11.60 26.38 -0.50
N LEU A 175 -10.37 26.60 -0.97
CA LEU A 175 -9.35 27.29 -0.22
C LEU A 175 -9.78 28.74 0.10
N PRO A 176 -9.33 29.32 1.23
CA PRO A 176 -9.62 30.70 1.55
C PRO A 176 -9.09 31.66 0.47
N ALA A 177 -9.73 32.82 0.32
CA ALA A 177 -9.26 33.85 -0.60
C ALA A 177 -7.82 34.28 -0.27
N GLY A 178 -6.95 34.29 -1.28
CA GLY A 178 -5.51 34.51 -1.12
C GLY A 178 -4.67 33.24 -0.91
N CYS A 179 -5.31 32.07 -0.89
CA CYS A 179 -4.65 30.77 -0.85
C CYS A 179 -4.83 29.98 -2.16
N THR A 180 -3.79 29.29 -2.59
CA THR A 180 -3.72 28.48 -3.81
C THR A 180 -3.13 27.12 -3.46
N ASP A 181 -3.66 26.04 -4.05
CA ASP A 181 -3.00 24.74 -3.99
C ASP A 181 -1.86 24.71 -5.01
N VAL A 182 -0.66 24.35 -4.56
CA VAL A 182 0.51 24.23 -5.45
C VAL A 182 0.78 22.79 -5.88
N ILE A 183 0.01 21.81 -5.39
CA ILE A 183 0.03 20.45 -5.91
C ILE A 183 -0.82 20.36 -7.18
N VAL A 184 -0.23 19.83 -8.25
CA VAL A 184 -0.98 19.39 -9.44
C VAL A 184 -1.37 17.92 -9.31
N ASN A 185 -2.54 17.54 -9.83
CA ASN A 185 -3.04 16.17 -9.81
C ASN A 185 -3.02 15.49 -8.42
N GLY A 186 -3.41 16.22 -7.37
CA GLY A 186 -3.38 15.73 -5.99
C GLY A 186 -4.34 14.57 -5.68
N THR A 187 -5.39 14.41 -6.48
CA THR A 187 -6.36 13.31 -6.42
C THR A 187 -6.02 12.18 -7.41
N PHE A 188 -4.83 12.20 -8.03
CA PHE A 188 -4.33 11.21 -8.98
C PHE A 188 -5.21 10.89 -10.23
N GLU A 189 -6.31 11.61 -10.44
CA GLU A 189 -7.27 11.39 -11.53
C GLU A 189 -6.76 11.74 -12.93
N GLN A 190 -5.68 12.51 -13.07
CA GLN A 190 -5.07 12.89 -14.35
C GLN A 190 -3.82 12.03 -14.65
N ASN A 191 -3.33 12.04 -15.89
CA ASN A 191 -2.08 11.38 -16.24
C ASN A 191 -0.91 12.37 -16.15
N GLY A 192 0.14 12.00 -15.40
CA GLY A 192 1.27 12.88 -15.10
C GLY A 192 1.03 13.79 -13.89
N GLY A 193 1.92 14.78 -13.71
CA GLY A 193 1.95 15.65 -12.52
C GLY A 193 2.77 15.07 -11.35
N TRP A 194 3.01 13.76 -11.34
CA TRP A 194 3.89 13.08 -10.40
C TRP A 194 4.98 12.31 -11.15
N THR A 195 6.11 12.06 -10.49
CA THR A 195 7.13 11.11 -10.95
C THR A 195 7.15 9.91 -10.03
N GLU A 196 7.02 8.72 -10.61
CA GLU A 196 6.95 7.43 -9.93
C GLU A 196 8.29 6.69 -10.13
N GLU A 197 8.88 6.19 -9.04
CA GLU A 197 10.04 5.29 -9.06
C GLU A 197 9.63 3.98 -8.39
N ALA A 198 9.44 2.94 -9.22
CA ALA A 198 8.95 1.63 -8.81
C ALA A 198 9.51 0.52 -9.70
N GLN A 199 9.79 -0.65 -9.10
CA GLN A 199 10.17 -1.85 -9.86
C GLN A 199 8.93 -2.65 -10.27
N GLY A 200 8.25 -2.25 -11.33
CA GLY A 200 7.17 -3.04 -11.95
C GLY A 200 5.94 -2.23 -12.33
N ALA A 201 4.89 -2.33 -11.52
CA ALA A 201 3.62 -1.63 -11.74
C ALA A 201 3.74 -0.12 -11.44
N SER A 202 2.78 0.66 -11.94
CA SER A 202 2.61 2.06 -11.55
C SER A 202 2.25 2.15 -10.06
N ILE A 203 2.71 3.21 -9.41
CA ILE A 203 2.25 3.62 -8.08
C ILE A 203 0.86 4.23 -8.18
N ILE A 204 0.56 4.98 -9.26
CA ILE A 204 -0.78 5.54 -9.47
C ILE A 204 -1.69 4.51 -10.13
N ASP A 205 -2.63 3.98 -9.36
CA ASP A 205 -3.46 2.84 -9.76
C ASP A 205 -4.89 2.92 -9.18
N PRO A 206 -5.84 2.06 -9.61
CA PRO A 206 -7.23 2.11 -9.17
C PRO A 206 -7.54 1.33 -7.87
N GLU A 207 -6.54 0.73 -7.21
CA GLU A 207 -6.75 -0.04 -5.99
C GLU A 207 -7.02 0.89 -4.79
N LEU A 208 -8.20 0.72 -4.19
CA LEU A 208 -8.64 1.33 -2.92
C LEU A 208 -8.57 2.88 -2.80
N PRO A 209 -8.99 3.69 -3.81
CA PRO A 209 -8.98 5.16 -3.70
C PRO A 209 -9.78 5.70 -2.51
N HIS A 210 -9.39 6.88 -1.99
CA HIS A 210 -10.17 7.63 -1.00
C HIS A 210 -11.29 8.43 -1.68
N THR A 211 -10.98 9.11 -2.78
CA THR A 211 -11.98 9.71 -3.68
C THR A 211 -11.66 9.44 -5.15
N GLY A 212 -12.62 9.66 -6.04
CA GLY A 212 -12.42 9.42 -7.46
C GLY A 212 -12.32 7.93 -7.82
N LYS A 213 -11.26 7.58 -8.56
CA LYS A 213 -11.00 6.26 -9.15
C LYS A 213 -9.57 5.79 -8.99
N ARG A 214 -8.62 6.65 -8.59
CA ARG A 214 -7.20 6.29 -8.43
C ARG A 214 -6.59 6.88 -7.18
N SER A 215 -5.62 6.18 -6.63
CA SER A 215 -4.75 6.66 -5.55
C SER A 215 -3.29 6.27 -5.84
N ALA A 216 -2.36 6.73 -5.00
CA ALA A 216 -1.00 6.24 -5.01
C ALA A 216 -0.85 5.05 -4.03
N TRP A 217 -0.55 3.86 -4.53
CA TRP A 217 -0.24 2.66 -3.76
C TRP A 217 1.28 2.43 -3.74
N LEU A 218 1.86 2.46 -2.54
CA LEU A 218 3.27 2.12 -2.30
C LEU A 218 3.38 0.88 -1.39
N GLY A 219 4.44 0.09 -1.58
CA GLY A 219 4.62 -1.21 -0.95
C GLY A 219 3.88 -2.32 -1.69
N GLY A 220 3.50 -3.38 -0.97
CA GLY A 220 2.79 -4.53 -1.53
C GLY A 220 3.69 -5.69 -2.02
N SER A 221 5.01 -5.47 -2.20
CA SER A 221 5.92 -6.54 -2.65
C SER A 221 6.82 -7.06 -1.53
N ASP A 222 7.26 -8.32 -1.62
CA ASP A 222 8.26 -8.92 -0.73
C ASP A 222 9.68 -8.60 -1.23
N GLN A 223 10.57 -8.23 -0.31
CA GLN A 223 11.95 -7.82 -0.60
C GLN A 223 12.05 -6.58 -1.53
N GLU A 224 11.14 -5.63 -1.37
CA GLU A 224 11.05 -4.42 -2.19
C GLU A 224 12.20 -3.44 -1.89
N THR A 225 12.90 -2.99 -2.92
CA THR A 225 13.77 -1.80 -2.81
C THR A 225 12.89 -0.56 -2.63
N VAL A 226 13.39 0.47 -1.93
CA VAL A 226 12.66 1.72 -1.68
C VAL A 226 11.91 2.22 -2.92
N GLN A 227 10.60 2.20 -2.85
CA GLN A 227 9.67 2.70 -3.86
C GLN A 227 9.23 4.11 -3.45
N TYR A 228 9.12 5.04 -4.38
CA TYR A 228 8.68 6.39 -4.06
C TYR A 228 7.98 7.12 -5.20
N ILE A 229 7.09 8.03 -4.84
CA ILE A 229 6.41 8.96 -5.76
C ILE A 229 6.64 10.39 -5.28
N TYR A 230 6.91 11.32 -6.21
CA TYR A 230 7.23 12.70 -5.86
C TYR A 230 6.71 13.76 -6.83
N GLN A 231 6.65 15.00 -6.32
CA GLN A 231 6.37 16.20 -7.10
C GLN A 231 7.29 17.35 -6.66
N ASP A 232 7.88 18.04 -7.63
CA ASP A 232 8.66 19.26 -7.41
C ASP A 232 7.75 20.49 -7.40
N VAL A 233 7.82 21.27 -6.32
CA VAL A 233 6.89 22.35 -5.99
C VAL A 233 7.65 23.65 -5.71
N ARG A 234 7.23 24.74 -6.35
CA ARG A 234 7.80 26.08 -6.12
C ARG A 234 6.97 26.86 -5.10
N LEU A 235 7.50 27.04 -3.89
CA LEU A 235 6.85 27.84 -2.85
C LEU A 235 7.18 29.34 -3.02
N PRO A 236 6.17 30.24 -3.09
CA PRO A 236 6.41 31.67 -3.21
C PRO A 236 7.04 32.26 -1.94
N ALA A 237 7.83 33.32 -2.11
CA ALA A 237 8.56 33.95 -1.00
C ALA A 237 7.68 34.82 -0.09
N ASN A 238 6.51 35.27 -0.57
CA ASN A 238 5.50 35.98 0.22
C ASN A 238 4.42 35.04 0.80
N ALA A 239 4.70 33.73 0.88
CA ALA A 239 3.84 32.78 1.56
C ALA A 239 3.78 33.09 3.06
N THR A 240 2.57 33.37 3.57
CA THR A 240 2.30 33.55 5.01
C THR A 240 1.92 32.25 5.69
N SER A 241 1.50 31.24 4.91
CA SER A 241 1.22 29.87 5.36
C SER A 241 1.45 28.88 4.22
N VAL A 242 2.01 27.73 4.53
CA VAL A 242 2.18 26.56 3.65
C VAL A 242 1.73 25.34 4.45
N GLN A 243 0.52 24.84 4.15
CA GLN A 243 -0.09 23.70 4.82
C GLN A 243 -0.15 22.52 3.85
N LEU A 244 0.61 21.46 4.17
CA LEU A 244 0.50 20.17 3.49
C LEU A 244 -0.59 19.34 4.15
N SER A 245 -1.46 18.73 3.35
CA SER A 245 -2.42 17.73 3.79
C SER A 245 -2.60 16.64 2.74
N TYR A 246 -2.92 15.43 3.19
CA TYR A 246 -3.17 14.27 2.36
C TYR A 246 -3.98 13.26 3.17
N TYR A 247 -4.68 12.36 2.52
CA TYR A 247 -5.20 11.16 3.16
C TYR A 247 -4.19 10.03 3.01
N ARG A 248 -4.11 9.17 4.03
CA ARG A 248 -3.33 7.92 3.98
C ARG A 248 -4.07 6.76 4.62
N LEU A 249 -3.83 5.56 4.12
CA LEU A 249 -4.27 4.29 4.70
C LEU A 249 -3.07 3.35 4.74
N ILE A 250 -2.84 2.74 5.90
CA ILE A 250 -1.79 1.72 6.06
C ILE A 250 -2.47 0.36 6.15
N HIS A 251 -2.05 -0.57 5.30
CA HIS A 251 -2.39 -1.98 5.39
C HIS A 251 -1.21 -2.77 5.92
N LYS A 252 -1.45 -3.66 6.89
CA LYS A 252 -0.43 -4.61 7.36
C LYS A 252 -0.65 -5.98 6.73
N GLU A 253 0.34 -6.45 5.99
CA GLU A 253 0.37 -7.79 5.41
C GLU A 253 1.76 -8.43 5.55
N LEU A 254 1.79 -9.75 5.73
CA LEU A 254 3.00 -10.52 6.04
C LEU A 254 3.07 -11.76 5.12
N SER A 255 4.23 -12.00 4.50
CA SER A 255 4.42 -13.10 3.54
C SER A 255 5.00 -14.36 4.20
N GLY A 256 4.30 -15.49 3.97
CA GLY A 256 4.78 -16.84 4.28
C GLY A 256 5.15 -17.09 5.74
N LEU A 257 5.97 -18.12 5.98
CA LEU A 257 6.41 -18.53 7.32
C LEU A 257 7.44 -17.55 7.93
N LEU A 258 8.04 -16.67 7.14
CA LEU A 258 9.03 -15.69 7.62
C LEU A 258 8.38 -14.41 8.14
N GLY A 259 7.16 -14.07 7.72
CA GLY A 259 6.47 -12.86 8.16
C GLY A 259 6.25 -12.74 9.67
N ILE A 260 6.17 -13.86 10.41
CA ILE A 260 6.10 -13.86 11.89
C ILE A 260 7.38 -13.38 12.60
N ILE A 261 8.50 -13.24 11.87
CA ILE A 261 9.76 -12.66 12.39
C ILE A 261 10.23 -11.46 11.56
N ALA A 262 9.42 -10.97 10.63
CA ALA A 262 9.76 -9.81 9.83
C ALA A 262 9.69 -8.52 10.66
N GLU A 263 10.59 -7.58 10.37
CA GLU A 263 10.49 -6.22 10.90
C GLU A 263 9.26 -5.50 10.31
N ASP A 264 8.84 -4.39 10.93
CA ASP A 264 7.79 -3.57 10.34
C ASP A 264 8.29 -2.86 9.08
N ALA A 265 7.54 -2.96 7.98
CA ALA A 265 7.67 -2.06 6.84
C ALA A 265 7.60 -0.60 7.28
N LYS A 266 8.38 0.25 6.61
CA LYS A 266 8.51 1.68 6.89
C LYS A 266 7.90 2.47 5.75
N PHE A 267 7.18 3.53 6.09
CA PHE A 267 6.65 4.48 5.11
C PHE A 267 6.95 5.90 5.57
N SER A 268 7.35 6.75 4.64
CA SER A 268 7.87 8.08 4.96
C SER A 268 7.29 9.13 4.03
N VAL A 269 6.97 10.29 4.61
CA VAL A 269 6.63 11.49 3.85
C VAL A 269 7.72 12.52 4.09
N LEU A 270 8.39 12.95 3.03
CA LEU A 270 9.62 13.72 3.09
C LEU A 270 9.48 15.03 2.29
N ILE A 271 10.17 16.06 2.76
CA ILE A 271 10.54 17.22 1.95
C ILE A 271 12.03 17.11 1.63
N ALA A 272 12.36 17.01 0.36
CA ALA A 272 13.73 17.07 -0.15
C ALA A 272 13.95 18.36 -0.98
N ASN A 273 15.19 18.63 -1.39
CA ASN A 273 15.47 19.57 -2.47
C ASN A 273 15.25 18.88 -3.84
N THR A 274 15.35 19.63 -4.94
CA THR A 274 15.20 19.09 -6.29
C THR A 274 16.36 18.19 -6.76
N SER A 275 17.46 18.14 -6.00
CA SER A 275 18.58 17.21 -6.23
C SER A 275 18.36 15.84 -5.54
N GLY A 276 17.38 15.75 -4.64
CA GLY A 276 17.08 14.54 -3.86
C GLY A 276 17.51 14.60 -2.39
N ASP A 277 18.25 15.62 -1.95
CA ASP A 277 18.74 15.70 -0.56
C ASP A 277 17.58 15.99 0.40
N VAL A 278 17.29 15.06 1.31
CA VAL A 278 16.22 15.20 2.31
C VAL A 278 16.48 16.40 3.22
N GLN A 279 15.50 17.30 3.31
CA GLN A 279 15.54 18.53 4.12
C GLN A 279 14.67 18.43 5.38
N ALA A 280 13.66 17.55 5.38
CA ALA A 280 12.87 17.19 6.55
C ALA A 280 12.08 15.90 6.31
N THR A 281 11.96 15.07 7.35
CA THR A 281 10.85 14.11 7.48
C THR A 281 9.61 14.86 7.96
N VAL A 282 8.50 14.74 7.23
CA VAL A 282 7.19 15.30 7.59
C VAL A 282 6.45 14.31 8.48
N GLU A 283 6.45 13.04 8.09
CA GLU A 283 5.86 11.94 8.82
C GLU A 283 6.67 10.66 8.59
N GLU A 284 6.79 9.84 9.63
CA GLU A 284 7.36 8.50 9.58
C GLU A 284 6.32 7.53 10.16
N LEU A 285 6.08 6.44 9.43
CA LEU A 285 5.00 5.49 9.65
C LEU A 285 5.54 4.07 9.56
N SER A 286 4.84 3.12 10.18
CA SER A 286 5.17 1.70 10.03
C SER A 286 3.94 0.82 9.88
N SER A 287 4.13 -0.38 9.32
CA SER A 287 3.07 -1.37 9.18
C SER A 287 2.37 -1.73 10.50
N ALA A 288 3.02 -1.62 11.67
CA ALA A 288 2.35 -1.82 12.96
C ALA A 288 1.23 -0.82 13.27
N GLN A 289 1.16 0.30 12.55
CA GLN A 289 0.07 1.27 12.63
C GLN A 289 -1.10 0.95 11.68
N GLY A 290 -0.99 -0.14 10.89
CA GLY A 290 -1.98 -0.57 9.91
C GLY A 290 -3.31 -0.93 10.55
N ASP A 291 -4.37 -0.24 10.12
CA ASP A 291 -5.74 -0.48 10.56
C ASP A 291 -6.79 -0.39 9.43
N ASP A 292 -6.35 -0.32 8.17
CA ASP A 292 -7.21 -0.26 6.97
C ASP A 292 -8.21 0.91 6.96
N ALA A 293 -7.89 2.02 7.64
CA ALA A 293 -8.72 3.21 7.69
C ALA A 293 -8.02 4.42 7.06
N TRP A 294 -8.71 5.08 6.12
CA TRP A 294 -8.28 6.35 5.55
C TRP A 294 -8.26 7.45 6.63
N LYS A 295 -7.10 8.08 6.81
CA LYS A 295 -6.86 9.13 7.81
C LYS A 295 -6.21 10.34 7.16
N GLN A 296 -6.78 11.52 7.39
CA GLN A 296 -6.15 12.75 6.96
C GLN A 296 -4.91 13.08 7.82
N ALA A 297 -3.84 13.52 7.17
CA ALA A 297 -2.66 14.11 7.76
C ALA A 297 -2.66 15.63 7.45
N ARG A 298 -2.13 16.47 8.35
CA ARG A 298 -2.01 17.92 8.15
C ARG A 298 -0.75 18.44 8.83
N PHE A 299 0.11 19.14 8.09
CA PHE A 299 1.41 19.61 8.56
C PHE A 299 1.72 21.02 8.07
N SER A 300 2.21 21.86 8.98
CA SER A 300 2.75 23.19 8.64
C SER A 300 4.20 23.03 8.19
N ILE A 301 4.47 23.43 6.95
CA ILE A 301 5.82 23.39 6.34
C ILE A 301 6.32 24.79 5.99
N ASN A 302 5.83 25.81 6.72
CA ASN A 302 6.17 27.24 6.57
C ASN A 302 7.69 27.53 6.44
N LYS A 303 8.55 26.73 7.07
CA LYS A 303 10.03 26.83 6.99
C LYS A 303 10.62 26.66 5.57
N PHE A 304 9.79 26.26 4.61
CA PHE A 304 10.14 26.13 3.20
C PHE A 304 9.57 27.24 2.29
N ALA A 305 8.88 28.24 2.85
CA ALA A 305 8.45 29.42 2.10
C ALA A 305 9.62 30.02 1.29
N GLY A 306 9.35 30.42 0.04
CA GLY A 306 10.39 30.93 -0.87
C GLY A 306 11.33 29.89 -1.48
N LYS A 307 11.28 28.60 -1.12
CA LYS A 307 12.15 27.53 -1.67
C LYS A 307 11.47 26.71 -2.77
N SER A 308 12.27 26.04 -3.59
CA SER A 308 11.79 24.89 -4.39
C SER A 308 11.98 23.64 -3.55
N VAL A 309 10.96 22.80 -3.45
CA VAL A 309 10.97 21.60 -2.63
C VAL A 309 10.43 20.41 -3.42
N ARG A 310 10.89 19.22 -3.09
CA ARG A 310 10.34 17.96 -3.57
C ARG A 310 9.52 17.33 -2.44
N LEU A 311 8.22 17.16 -2.64
CA LEU A 311 7.39 16.34 -1.76
C LEU A 311 7.54 14.89 -2.21
N VAL A 312 7.91 13.99 -1.30
CA VAL A 312 8.10 12.56 -1.57
C VAL A 312 7.21 11.75 -0.63
N PHE A 313 6.53 10.74 -1.17
CA PHE A 313 5.98 9.61 -0.41
C PHE A 313 6.81 8.38 -0.75
N ALA A 314 7.26 7.62 0.25
CA ALA A 314 8.14 6.47 0.06
C ALA A 314 7.73 5.27 0.93
N ALA A 315 8.03 4.07 0.45
CA ALA A 315 7.83 2.80 1.13
C ALA A 315 9.09 1.93 1.08
N GLU A 316 9.37 1.21 2.16
CA GLU A 316 10.43 0.20 2.26
C GLU A 316 9.90 -1.03 3.00
N ASN A 317 9.83 -2.17 2.30
CA ASN A 317 9.30 -3.43 2.80
C ASN A 317 10.44 -4.42 3.11
N PRO A 318 10.69 -4.76 4.39
CA PRO A 318 11.64 -5.80 4.74
C PRO A 318 11.10 -7.18 4.33
N ARG A 319 12.02 -8.12 4.13
CA ARG A 319 11.67 -9.50 3.75
C ARG A 319 10.66 -10.12 4.73
N GLY A 320 9.57 -10.68 4.20
CA GLY A 320 8.49 -11.26 5.00
C GLY A 320 7.36 -10.29 5.34
N ASN A 321 7.49 -9.00 5.01
CA ASN A 321 6.48 -7.97 5.26
C ASN A 321 6.13 -7.28 3.94
N ILE A 322 4.89 -7.48 3.48
CA ILE A 322 4.39 -6.98 2.19
C ILE A 322 3.34 -5.90 2.37
N SER A 323 3.43 -5.18 3.49
CA SER A 323 2.52 -4.09 3.85
C SER A 323 2.50 -2.98 2.80
N SER A 324 1.48 -2.13 2.88
CA SER A 324 1.24 -1.08 1.89
C SER A 324 0.83 0.25 2.53
N LEU A 325 1.26 1.34 1.91
CA LEU A 325 0.78 2.69 2.14
C LEU A 325 -0.02 3.15 0.92
N PHE A 326 -1.28 3.50 1.13
CA PHE A 326 -2.11 4.20 0.15
C PHE A 326 -2.13 5.69 0.48
N VAL A 327 -2.02 6.55 -0.53
CA VAL A 327 -2.03 8.02 -0.41
C VAL A 327 -3.00 8.61 -1.44
N ASP A 328 -3.83 9.55 -1.02
CA ASP A 328 -4.82 10.22 -1.88
C ASP A 328 -5.13 11.65 -1.39
N ASP A 329 -5.83 12.44 -2.20
CA ASP A 329 -6.26 13.82 -1.93
C ASP A 329 -5.12 14.72 -1.40
N VAL A 330 -3.95 14.66 -2.05
CA VAL A 330 -2.77 15.45 -1.68
C VAL A 330 -2.97 16.92 -2.04
N SER A 331 -2.80 17.81 -1.07
CA SER A 331 -2.98 19.25 -1.20
C SER A 331 -1.88 19.99 -0.45
N MET A 332 -1.30 21.03 -1.07
CA MET A 332 -0.36 21.93 -0.41
C MET A 332 -0.90 23.37 -0.54
N ALA A 333 -1.75 23.75 0.40
CA ALA A 333 -2.37 25.06 0.43
C ALA A 333 -1.35 26.13 0.84
N VAL A 334 -1.00 27.01 -0.11
CA VAL A 334 -0.14 28.17 0.11
C VAL A 334 -0.97 29.43 0.16
N CYS A 335 -0.99 30.11 1.30
CA CYS A 335 -1.60 31.43 1.45
C CYS A 335 -0.54 32.52 1.32
N THR A 336 -0.86 33.60 0.59
CA THR A 336 0.02 34.75 0.40
C THR A 336 -0.63 36.03 0.92
N SER A 337 0.18 37.00 1.33
CA SER A 337 -0.34 38.35 1.59
C SER A 337 -0.51 39.12 0.28
N ASN A 338 -1.52 39.99 0.20
CA ASN A 338 -1.73 40.92 -0.93
C ASN A 338 -0.62 41.98 -1.09
N ALA A 339 0.45 41.91 -0.30
CA ALA A 339 1.66 42.68 -0.57
C ALA A 339 2.34 42.11 -1.83
N ALA A 340 2.54 42.97 -2.82
CA ALA A 340 3.45 42.67 -3.93
C ALA A 340 4.81 42.21 -3.37
N PRO A 341 5.56 41.33 -4.06
CA PRO A 341 6.90 40.98 -3.63
C PRO A 341 7.71 42.26 -3.52
N ASN A 342 8.08 42.65 -2.29
CA ASN A 342 8.96 43.77 -2.07
C ASN A 342 10.27 43.45 -2.78
N THR A 343 10.55 44.17 -3.86
CA THR A 343 11.90 44.22 -4.44
C THR A 343 12.85 44.48 -3.29
N PRO A 344 13.87 43.63 -3.05
CA PRO A 344 14.81 43.86 -1.96
C PRO A 344 15.34 45.29 -2.07
N ALA A 345 15.18 46.08 -1.00
CA ALA A 345 15.71 47.43 -0.98
C ALA A 345 17.22 47.35 -1.30
N PRO A 346 17.75 48.18 -2.21
CA PRO A 346 19.17 48.14 -2.53
C PRO A 346 19.96 48.29 -1.22
N ALA A 347 20.89 47.37 -1.00
CA ALA A 347 21.61 47.26 0.26
C ALA A 347 22.24 48.61 0.64
N PRO A 348 22.20 49.02 1.93
CA PRO A 348 22.92 50.19 2.39
C PRO A 348 24.39 50.11 1.96
N ALA A 349 24.96 51.24 1.53
CA ALA A 349 26.36 51.29 1.12
C ALA A 349 27.26 50.75 2.25
N PRO A 350 28.29 49.94 1.93
CA PRO A 350 28.95 49.11 2.93
C PRO A 350 29.78 49.94 3.91
N SER A 351 29.33 50.01 5.17
CA SER A 351 30.18 50.41 6.29
C SER A 351 31.09 49.24 6.66
N GLN A 352 32.41 49.46 6.67
CA GLN A 352 33.38 48.39 6.80
C GLN A 352 33.39 47.72 8.18
N ALA A 353 32.89 46.48 8.22
CA ALA A 353 33.31 45.42 9.13
C ALA A 353 33.08 44.08 8.42
N THR A 354 34.03 43.65 7.57
CA THR A 354 33.87 42.44 6.75
C THR A 354 34.19 41.18 7.55
N GLY A 355 33.17 40.65 8.21
CA GLY A 355 33.12 39.28 8.73
C GLY A 355 31.68 38.78 8.64
N ILE A 356 31.49 37.54 8.19
CA ILE A 356 30.20 36.85 8.31
C ILE A 356 30.24 36.11 9.63
N SER A 357 29.46 36.54 10.62
CA SER A 357 29.17 35.74 11.80
C SER A 357 28.12 34.69 11.45
N ILE A 358 28.35 33.45 11.87
CA ILE A 358 27.35 32.38 11.82
C ILE A 358 27.13 31.96 13.25
N GLU A 359 25.88 31.97 13.69
CA GLU A 359 25.47 31.66 15.05
C GLU A 359 24.35 30.61 15.03
N GLY A 360 24.24 29.81 16.08
CA GLY A 360 23.19 28.80 16.19
C GLY A 360 23.13 28.13 17.55
N THR A 361 22.22 27.15 17.69
CA THR A 361 22.05 26.38 18.93
C THR A 361 22.00 24.89 18.64
N ILE A 362 22.80 24.10 19.36
CA ILE A 362 22.71 22.63 19.40
C ILE A 362 21.94 22.25 20.65
N SER A 363 20.85 21.51 20.47
CA SER A 363 20.06 20.95 21.57
C SER A 363 19.84 19.46 21.40
N ASP A 364 19.80 18.74 22.52
CA ASP A 364 19.43 17.33 22.54
C ASP A 364 17.94 17.18 22.18
N VAL A 365 17.65 16.36 21.18
CA VAL A 365 16.30 16.22 20.60
C VAL A 365 15.26 15.63 21.58
N ASN A 366 15.69 14.93 22.63
CA ASN A 366 14.81 14.28 23.60
C ASN A 366 14.44 15.20 24.77
N THR A 367 15.35 16.09 25.15
CA THR A 367 15.25 16.94 26.34
C THR A 367 15.08 18.43 26.02
N GLY A 368 15.37 18.86 24.80
CA GLY A 368 15.35 20.25 24.36
C GLY A 368 16.42 21.13 25.02
N ARG A 369 17.38 20.55 25.74
CA ARG A 369 18.46 21.27 26.43
C ARG A 369 19.62 21.52 25.49
N GLY A 370 20.28 22.66 25.66
CA GLY A 370 21.58 22.93 25.04
C GLY A 370 22.61 21.85 25.34
N ILE A 371 23.43 21.53 24.34
CA ILE A 371 24.58 20.63 24.51
C ILE A 371 25.83 21.50 24.63
N GLU A 372 26.45 21.51 25.81
CA GLU A 372 27.72 22.22 26.06
C GLU A 372 28.91 21.46 25.46
N GLY A 373 29.85 22.19 24.84
CA GLY A 373 31.11 21.62 24.36
C GLY A 373 31.02 20.84 23.04
N ALA A 374 29.88 20.88 22.34
CA ALA A 374 29.78 20.39 20.96
C ALA A 374 30.55 21.30 19.99
N GLU A 375 31.45 20.72 19.21
CA GLU A 375 32.28 21.40 18.21
C GLU A 375 31.54 21.49 16.87
N VAL A 376 31.52 22.68 16.27
CA VAL A 376 30.83 22.98 15.02
C VAL A 376 31.85 23.43 13.98
N TYR A 377 31.85 22.79 12.81
CA TYR A 377 32.77 23.09 11.71
C TYR A 377 32.02 23.55 10.46
N PHE A 378 32.43 24.68 9.89
CA PHE A 378 31.92 25.18 8.63
C PHE A 378 32.88 24.83 7.51
N MET A 379 32.54 23.81 6.72
CA MET A 379 33.40 23.32 5.64
C MET A 379 33.30 24.21 4.39
N LYS A 380 34.35 24.15 3.54
CA LYS A 380 34.32 24.78 2.22
C LYS A 380 33.28 24.11 1.32
N ALA A 381 32.66 24.90 0.45
CA ALA A 381 31.66 24.40 -0.50
C ALA A 381 32.25 23.30 -1.42
N GLY A 382 31.56 22.17 -1.51
CA GLY A 382 31.97 21.01 -2.31
C GLY A 382 32.67 19.89 -1.54
N LEU A 383 32.92 20.06 -0.23
CA LEU A 383 33.39 18.98 0.66
C LEU A 383 32.22 18.47 1.52
N SER A 384 32.05 17.15 1.61
CA SER A 384 31.13 16.55 2.57
C SER A 384 31.83 16.28 3.91
N ALA A 385 31.04 16.09 4.97
CA ALA A 385 31.57 15.70 6.28
C ALA A 385 32.28 14.34 6.24
N SER A 386 31.88 13.45 5.33
CA SER A 386 32.52 12.15 5.10
C SER A 386 33.88 12.30 4.43
N ASP A 387 34.03 13.25 3.50
CA ASP A 387 35.33 13.52 2.85
C ASP A 387 36.32 14.10 3.84
N ALA A 388 35.89 15.09 4.64
CA ALA A 388 36.73 15.75 5.65
C ALA A 388 37.03 14.87 6.88
N ALA A 389 36.33 13.74 7.06
CA ALA A 389 36.62 12.75 8.09
C ALA A 389 37.44 11.56 7.57
N ALA A 390 37.73 11.49 6.26
CA ALA A 390 38.32 10.31 5.63
C ALA A 390 39.79 10.04 6.04
N ASP A 391 40.52 11.05 6.48
CA ASP A 391 41.92 10.93 6.94
C ASP A 391 42.11 11.19 8.45
N ASP A 392 41.00 11.33 9.18
CA ASP A 392 40.95 11.61 10.63
C ASP A 392 41.63 12.95 11.04
N SER A 393 41.77 13.91 10.10
CA SER A 393 42.39 15.21 10.35
C SER A 393 41.68 16.40 9.67
N LEU A 394 41.15 17.34 10.45
CA LEU A 394 40.52 18.56 9.91
C LEU A 394 41.56 19.67 9.67
N THR A 395 41.80 20.02 8.41
CA THR A 395 42.76 21.07 8.04
C THR A 395 42.09 22.41 7.74
N ARG A 396 42.90 23.48 7.69
CA ARG A 396 42.47 24.81 7.20
C ARG A 396 42.14 24.82 5.69
N ASP A 397 42.47 23.76 4.97
CA ASP A 397 42.08 23.62 3.58
C ASP A 397 40.67 23.05 3.40
N GLU A 398 40.09 22.45 4.43
CA GLU A 398 38.70 21.95 4.43
C GLU A 398 37.75 22.84 5.23
N VAL A 399 38.19 23.39 6.36
CA VAL A 399 37.36 24.18 7.29
C VAL A 399 37.56 25.69 7.09
N LEU A 400 36.46 26.43 6.89
CA LEU A 400 36.42 27.89 6.83
C LEU A 400 36.51 28.54 8.22
N THR A 401 35.75 28.03 9.18
CA THR A 401 35.75 28.45 10.59
C THR A 401 35.12 27.37 11.46
N SER A 402 35.30 27.45 12.78
CA SER A 402 34.63 26.58 13.76
C SER A 402 34.14 27.36 14.97
N GLY A 403 33.25 26.75 15.74
CA GLY A 403 32.75 27.22 17.04
C GLY A 403 32.64 26.06 18.03
N VAL A 404 32.51 26.39 19.32
CA VAL A 404 32.23 25.42 20.38
C VAL A 404 31.09 25.98 21.22
N THR A 405 30.10 25.13 21.49
CA THR A 405 28.87 25.52 22.18
C THR A 405 29.07 25.82 23.66
N ASP A 406 28.35 26.82 24.16
CA ASP A 406 28.25 27.15 25.58
C ASP A 406 27.23 26.26 26.33
N ALA A 407 27.02 26.55 27.62
CA ALA A 407 26.12 25.79 28.50
C ALA A 407 24.64 25.77 28.05
N ASP A 408 24.21 26.75 27.25
CA ASP A 408 22.87 26.81 26.66
C ASP A 408 22.85 26.24 25.22
N GLY A 409 23.98 25.69 24.76
CA GLY A 409 24.15 25.08 23.45
C GLY A 409 24.41 26.08 22.32
N TYR A 410 24.72 27.34 22.63
CA TYR A 410 24.91 28.41 21.65
C TYR A 410 26.34 28.44 21.11
N TYR A 411 26.51 28.60 19.79
CA TYR A 411 27.80 28.73 19.10
C TYR A 411 27.82 29.92 18.13
#